data_AF-A0A533SM84-F1
#
_entry.id   AF-A0A533SM84-F1
#
_cell.length_a   1.000
_cell.length_b   1.000
_cell.length_c   1.000
_cell.angle_alpha   90.00
_cell.angle_beta   90.00
_cell.angle_gamma   90.00
#
_symmetry.space_group_name_H-M   'P 1'
#
loop_
_entity.id
_entity.type
_entity.pdbx_description
1 polymer ?
#
loop_
_entity_poly.entity_id
_entity_poly.type
_entity_poly.pdbx_seq_one_letter_code
_entity_poly.pdbx_strand_id
1 'polypeptide(L)'
;MKVIFLGICFALLLPCAAMADDGASSSVNVLARTVSSWDGAALPAYPAGRPEITVLRISIPPGVKLPRHEHPVINAGVLLSGELTVVTDDARTLRLKAGDPIVEVVNTWHY
;
A
#
# COMPACT_ATOMS: atom_id res chain seq x y z
N MET A 1 10.26 -73.47 17.91
CA MET A 1 10.50 -72.12 18.44
C MET A 1 10.79 -71.20 17.25
N LYS A 2 9.84 -70.36 16.82
CA LYS A 2 10.03 -69.39 15.74
C LYS A 2 9.66 -68.02 16.29
N VAL A 3 10.66 -67.17 16.48
CA VAL A 3 10.53 -65.83 17.03
C VAL A 3 10.11 -64.90 15.88
N ILE A 4 8.96 -64.26 16.01
CA ILE A 4 8.43 -63.31 15.01
C ILE A 4 9.07 -61.95 15.32
N PHE A 5 9.88 -61.42 14.40
CA PHE A 5 10.41 -60.06 14.50
C PHE A 5 9.31 -59.05 14.16
N LEU A 6 8.90 -58.26 15.16
CA LEU A 6 7.99 -57.13 14.99
C LEU A 6 8.80 -55.94 14.47
N GLY A 7 8.70 -55.67 13.16
CA GLY A 7 9.32 -54.51 12.53
C GLY A 7 8.58 -53.23 12.92
N ILE A 8 9.18 -52.41 13.78
CA ILE A 8 8.70 -51.06 14.10
C ILE A 8 9.01 -50.16 12.89
N CYS A 9 7.96 -49.80 12.15
CA CYS A 9 8.05 -48.84 11.05
C CYS A 9 8.07 -47.43 11.65
N PHE A 10 9.25 -46.82 11.73
CA PHE A 10 9.43 -45.44 12.20
C PHE A 10 9.00 -44.50 11.06
N ALA A 11 7.74 -44.06 11.09
CA ALA A 11 7.21 -43.09 10.13
C ALA A 11 7.92 -41.74 10.35
N LEU A 12 8.75 -41.35 9.38
CA LEU A 12 9.40 -40.04 9.30
C LEU A 12 8.33 -38.94 9.19
N LEU A 13 8.08 -38.25 10.30
CA LEU A 13 7.38 -36.96 10.30
C LEU A 13 8.30 -35.92 9.66
N LEU A 14 8.16 -35.71 8.34
CA LEU A 14 8.73 -34.54 7.66
C LEU A 14 8.01 -33.28 8.19
N PRO A 15 8.73 -32.32 8.80
CA PRO A 15 8.15 -31.02 9.07
C PRO A 15 7.96 -30.32 7.71
N CYS A 16 6.71 -30.11 7.32
CA CYS A 16 6.38 -29.16 6.28
C CYS A 16 6.78 -27.78 6.82
N ALA A 17 7.93 -27.27 6.37
CA ALA A 17 8.27 -25.87 6.57
C ALA A 17 7.26 -25.05 5.74
N ALA A 18 6.16 -24.64 6.39
CA ALA A 18 5.31 -23.60 5.88
C ALA A 18 6.18 -22.35 5.74
N MET A 19 6.56 -22.02 4.51
CA MET A 19 7.10 -20.71 4.21
C MET A 19 5.98 -19.71 4.49
N ALA A 20 6.15 -18.87 5.50
CA ALA A 20 5.33 -17.69 5.66
C ALA A 20 5.50 -16.88 4.36
N ASP A 21 4.41 -16.73 3.62
CA ASP A 21 4.35 -15.76 2.53
C ASP A 21 4.53 -14.40 3.20
N ASP A 22 5.67 -13.74 2.95
CA ASP A 22 5.88 -12.34 3.31
C ASP A 22 4.84 -11.55 2.50
N GLY A 23 3.63 -11.46 3.05
CA GLY A 23 2.43 -11.06 2.33
C GLY A 23 2.70 -9.83 1.47
N ALA A 24 2.19 -9.87 0.24
CA ALA A 24 2.46 -8.86 -0.78
C ALA A 24 2.39 -7.44 -0.18
N SER A 25 3.53 -6.73 -0.15
CA SER A 25 3.63 -5.40 0.45
C SER A 25 3.42 -4.31 -0.60
N SER A 26 2.78 -3.22 -0.20
CA SER A 26 2.65 -2.04 -1.05
C SER A 26 4.00 -1.37 -1.28
N SER A 27 4.25 -0.86 -2.48
CA SER A 27 5.47 -0.12 -2.80
C SER A 27 5.19 1.33 -3.15
N VAL A 28 6.13 2.22 -2.82
CA VAL A 28 6.06 3.66 -3.10
C VAL A 28 7.32 4.08 -3.85
N ASN A 29 7.13 4.65 -5.03
CA ASN A 29 8.19 5.21 -5.86
C ASN A 29 8.01 6.72 -6.00
N VAL A 30 9.04 7.49 -5.65
CA VAL A 30 9.04 8.96 -5.79
C VAL A 30 9.44 9.31 -7.22
N LEU A 31 8.51 9.82 -8.01
CA LEU A 31 8.74 10.25 -9.38
C LEU A 31 9.31 11.66 -9.46
N ALA A 32 8.87 12.53 -8.57
CA ALA A 32 9.39 13.89 -8.42
C ALA A 32 9.27 14.33 -6.97
N ARG A 33 10.23 15.13 -6.51
CA ARG A 33 10.18 15.88 -5.25
C ARG A 33 10.93 17.18 -5.50
N THR A 34 10.22 18.31 -5.49
CA THR A 34 10.79 19.59 -5.92
C THR A 34 10.12 20.78 -5.25
N VAL A 35 10.92 21.83 -5.10
CA VAL A 35 10.50 23.17 -4.64
C VAL A 35 10.56 24.21 -5.78
N SER A 36 10.68 23.71 -7.02
CA SER A 36 10.78 24.49 -8.25
C SER A 36 9.84 23.95 -9.33
N SER A 37 9.32 24.85 -10.16
CA SER A 37 8.62 24.59 -11.41
C SER A 37 9.55 23.93 -12.45
N TRP A 38 8.94 23.38 -13.51
CA TRP A 38 9.66 22.68 -14.58
C TRP A 38 10.65 23.58 -15.35
N ASP A 39 10.42 24.90 -15.36
CA ASP A 39 11.28 25.93 -15.94
C ASP A 39 12.40 26.39 -14.99
N GLY A 40 12.49 25.79 -13.80
CA GLY A 40 13.47 26.11 -12.76
C GLY A 40 13.06 27.23 -11.81
N ALA A 41 11.95 27.95 -12.08
CA ALA A 41 11.46 28.99 -11.18
C ALA A 41 11.05 28.39 -9.83
N ALA A 42 11.21 29.13 -8.73
CA ALA A 42 10.72 28.67 -7.43
C ALA A 42 9.18 28.57 -7.45
N LEU A 43 8.64 27.54 -6.78
CA LEU A 43 7.19 27.42 -6.63
C LEU A 43 6.65 28.58 -5.79
N PRO A 44 5.45 29.11 -6.11
CA PRO A 44 4.82 30.17 -5.33
C PRO A 44 4.46 29.67 -3.92
N ALA A 45 4.36 30.58 -2.95
CA ALA A 45 4.01 30.21 -1.58
C ALA A 45 2.63 29.53 -1.48
N TYR A 46 2.50 28.54 -0.60
CA TYR A 46 1.23 27.87 -0.35
C TYR A 46 1.10 27.37 1.11
N PRO A 47 0.27 28.00 1.96
CA PRO A 47 -0.18 29.39 1.85
C PRO A 47 0.95 30.37 2.20
N ALA A 48 1.70 30.13 3.29
CA ALA A 48 2.93 30.84 3.64
C ALA A 48 4.11 29.85 3.64
N GLY A 49 5.30 30.32 3.26
CA GLY A 49 6.50 29.48 3.13
C GLY A 49 6.68 28.87 1.73
N ARG A 50 7.79 28.17 1.54
CA ARG A 50 8.13 27.54 0.26
C ARG A 50 7.55 26.13 0.21
N PRO A 51 6.64 25.81 -0.73
CA PRO A 51 6.08 24.47 -0.82
C PRO A 51 7.05 23.49 -1.45
N GLU A 52 6.83 22.21 -1.17
CA GLU A 52 7.42 21.08 -1.89
C GLU A 52 6.29 20.29 -2.56
N ILE A 53 6.44 20.02 -3.85
CA ILE A 53 5.55 19.14 -4.60
C ILE A 53 6.23 17.78 -4.75
N THR A 54 5.54 16.73 -4.32
CA THR A 54 5.97 15.35 -4.49
C THR A 54 4.97 14.61 -5.38
N VAL A 55 5.47 13.89 -6.40
CA VAL A 55 4.68 12.99 -7.23
C VAL A 55 5.10 11.56 -6.92
N LEU A 56 4.13 10.73 -6.56
CA LEU A 56 4.35 9.33 -6.19
C LEU A 56 3.70 8.40 -7.20
N ARG A 57 4.34 7.25 -7.42
CA ARG A 57 3.73 6.05 -7.98
C ARG A 57 3.63 5.02 -6.87
N ILE A 58 2.40 4.67 -6.50
CA ILE A 58 2.12 3.70 -5.44
C ILE A 58 1.56 2.44 -6.10
N SER A 59 2.04 1.28 -5.67
CA SER A 59 1.50 -0.02 -6.08
C SER A 59 0.98 -0.75 -4.86
N ILE A 60 -0.31 -1.08 -4.87
CA ILE A 60 -0.98 -1.81 -3.80
C ILE A 60 -1.41 -3.16 -4.39
N PRO A 61 -0.89 -4.28 -3.91
CA PRO A 61 -1.30 -5.59 -4.40
C PRO A 61 -2.78 -5.87 -4.09
N PRO A 62 -3.47 -6.69 -4.91
CA PRO A 62 -4.86 -7.06 -4.65
C PRO A 62 -5.06 -7.67 -3.25
N GLY A 63 -6.11 -7.24 -2.56
CA GLY A 63 -6.43 -7.72 -1.20
C GLY A 63 -5.60 -7.11 -0.08
N VAL A 64 -4.60 -6.27 -0.39
CA VAL A 64 -3.81 -5.56 0.61
C VAL A 64 -4.55 -4.32 1.07
N LYS A 65 -4.65 -4.17 2.39
CA LYS A 65 -5.17 -2.97 3.05
C LYS A 65 -4.01 -2.16 3.58
N LEU A 66 -3.99 -0.85 3.31
CA LEU A 66 -2.99 0.04 3.89
C LEU A 66 -3.27 0.24 5.39
N PRO A 67 -2.22 0.50 6.20
CA PRO A 67 -2.42 0.93 7.58
C PRO A 67 -3.30 2.18 7.65
N ARG A 68 -4.09 2.30 8.72
CA ARG A 68 -4.89 3.49 9.00
C ARG A 68 -3.99 4.73 9.08
N HIS A 69 -4.30 5.76 8.30
CA HIS A 69 -3.49 6.97 8.17
C HIS A 69 -4.36 8.22 7.93
N GLU A 70 -3.71 9.38 7.88
CA GLU A 70 -4.32 10.66 7.53
C GLU A 70 -3.34 11.53 6.73
N HIS A 71 -3.87 12.58 6.10
CA HIS A 71 -3.08 13.55 5.34
C HIS A 71 -3.21 14.95 5.96
N PRO A 72 -2.10 15.55 6.44
CA PRO A 72 -2.12 16.90 7.01
C PRO A 72 -2.17 18.00 5.93
N VAL A 73 -2.01 17.62 4.67
CA VAL A 73 -1.98 18.51 3.50
C VAL A 73 -2.83 17.92 2.38
N ILE A 74 -3.29 18.78 1.47
CA ILE A 74 -4.05 18.36 0.29
C ILE A 74 -3.16 17.48 -0.60
N ASN A 75 -3.71 16.37 -1.06
CA ASN A 75 -3.11 15.56 -2.11
C ASN A 75 -4.18 15.13 -3.12
N ALA A 76 -3.73 14.73 -4.31
CA ALA A 76 -4.57 14.22 -5.36
C ALA A 76 -3.85 13.10 -6.11
N GLY A 77 -4.63 12.21 -6.72
CA GLY A 77 -4.12 11.07 -7.48
C GLY A 77 -5.05 10.68 -8.62
N VAL A 78 -4.55 9.80 -9.48
CA VAL A 78 -5.35 9.13 -10.52
C VAL A 78 -5.07 7.63 -10.40
N LEU A 79 -6.12 6.81 -10.33
CA LEU A 79 -5.96 5.36 -10.29
C LEU A 79 -5.57 4.87 -11.68
N LEU A 80 -4.33 4.38 -11.84
CA LEU A 80 -3.82 3.99 -13.17
C LEU A 80 -4.36 2.63 -13.63
N SER A 81 -4.56 1.68 -12.72
CA SER A 81 -5.04 0.33 -13.02
C SER A 81 -5.69 -0.31 -11.79
N GLY A 82 -6.55 -1.30 -12.03
CA GLY A 82 -7.25 -2.03 -10.97
C GLY A 82 -8.44 -1.26 -10.37
N GLU A 83 -8.73 -1.59 -9.12
CA GLU A 83 -9.80 -0.99 -8.31
C GLU A 83 -9.24 -0.64 -6.93
N LEU A 84 -9.72 0.47 -6.35
CA LEU A 84 -9.35 0.91 -5.01
C LEU A 84 -10.62 1.23 -4.22
N THR A 85 -10.64 0.83 -2.95
CA THR A 85 -11.68 1.24 -2.00
C THR A 85 -11.02 2.00 -0.87
N VAL A 86 -11.46 3.24 -0.64
CA VAL A 86 -11.04 4.07 0.49
C VAL A 86 -12.19 4.12 1.49
N VAL A 87 -11.89 3.86 2.76
CA VAL A 87 -12.88 3.87 3.83
C VAL A 87 -12.42 4.80 4.95
N THR A 88 -13.24 5.81 5.25
CA THR A 88 -13.03 6.68 6.40
C THR A 88 -13.53 6.00 7.68
N ASP A 89 -13.01 6.43 8.83
CA ASP A 89 -13.44 5.89 10.14
C ASP A 89 -14.94 6.10 10.43
N ASP A 90 -15.58 7.10 9.81
CA ASP A 90 -17.03 7.32 9.86
C ASP A 90 -17.82 6.46 8.86
N ALA A 91 -17.19 5.42 8.33
CA ALA A 91 -17.74 4.41 7.42
C ALA A 91 -18.22 4.93 6.06
N ARG A 92 -17.84 6.15 5.65
CA ARG A 92 -18.00 6.56 4.25
C ARG A 92 -17.02 5.79 3.38
N THR A 93 -17.47 5.44 2.18
CA THR A 93 -16.70 4.63 1.24
C THR A 93 -16.63 5.32 -0.11
N LEU A 94 -15.41 5.43 -0.64
CA LEU A 94 -15.15 5.81 -2.03
C LEU A 94 -14.62 4.57 -2.77
N ARG A 95 -15.20 4.25 -3.92
CA ARG A 95 -14.75 3.18 -4.81
C ARG A 95 -14.28 3.79 -6.12
N LEU A 96 -13.09 3.40 -6.54
CA LEU A 96 -12.43 3.91 -7.73
C LEU A 96 -12.11 2.74 -8.67
N LYS A 97 -12.14 3.03 -9.97
CA LYS A 97 -11.62 2.17 -11.04
C LYS A 97 -10.54 2.91 -11.83
N ALA A 98 -9.82 2.17 -12.67
CA ALA A 98 -8.80 2.75 -13.54
C ALA A 98 -9.33 3.97 -14.33
N GLY A 99 -8.56 5.06 -14.29
CA GLY A 99 -8.89 6.35 -14.88
C GLY A 99 -9.57 7.33 -13.93
N ASP A 100 -10.12 6.88 -12.80
CA ASP A 100 -10.80 7.78 -11.86
C ASP A 100 -9.77 8.66 -11.12
N PRO A 101 -10.05 9.98 -10.97
CA PRO A 101 -9.28 10.85 -10.10
C PRO A 101 -9.73 10.69 -8.65
N ILE A 102 -8.83 11.03 -7.72
CA ILE A 102 -9.14 11.23 -6.31
C ILE A 102 -8.51 12.54 -5.83
N VAL A 103 -9.31 13.33 -5.11
CA VAL A 103 -8.82 14.39 -4.23
C VAL A 103 -9.06 13.88 -2.83
N GLU A 104 -7.99 13.64 -2.09
CA GLU A 104 -8.08 12.93 -0.81
C GLU A 104 -8.75 13.76 0.29
N VAL A 105 -9.22 13.04 1.31
CA VAL A 105 -9.68 13.66 2.55
C VAL A 105 -8.49 14.26 3.31
N VAL A 106 -8.69 15.45 3.90
CA VAL A 106 -7.66 16.16 4.68
C VAL A 106 -7.99 16.03 6.17
N ASN A 107 -6.97 15.78 7.00
CA ASN A 107 -7.09 15.62 8.46
C ASN A 107 -8.20 14.63 8.87
N THR A 108 -8.37 13.56 8.10
CA THR A 108 -9.42 12.56 8.31
C THR A 108 -8.78 11.17 8.26
N TRP A 109 -9.01 10.38 9.31
CA TRP A 109 -8.52 9.00 9.38
C TRP A 109 -9.26 8.09 8.39
N HIS A 110 -8.49 7.36 7.61
CA HIS A 110 -8.98 6.41 6.61
C HIS A 110 -7.97 5.29 6.36
N TYR A 111 -8.36 4.31 5.54
CA TYR A 111 -7.52 3.23 5.03
C TYR A 111 -7.95 2.77 3.64
#